data_AF-A0A2V4XGD9-F1
#
_entry.id   AF-A0A2V4XGD9-F1
#
_cell.length_a   1.000
_cell.length_b   1.000
_cell.length_c   1.000
_cell.angle_alpha   90.00
_cell.angle_beta   90.00
_cell.angle_gamma   90.00
#
_symmetry.space_group_name_H-M   'P 1'
#
loop_
_entity.id
_entity.type
_entity.pdbx_description
1 polymer ?
#
loop_
_entity_poly.entity_id
_entity_poly.type
_entity_poly.pdbx_seq_one_letter_code
_entity_poly.pdbx_strand_id
1 'polypeptide(L)'
;MPFEFLKYLQPTNYFRLFIKTGVSVFPKIEVLSGSVLKQLHEDFGYETALARAYDLSWQAIQKGYIGTTETYTAFDNLPLTDDYRFIRKYFHIAWVLYVLFIRLFSLKNPFKELKAFYVTRHTKRSTYLKTPIQYPNWENFQSPLIKSQPKITVVIPTLNRYIYLKDVLKDLEQQDYTNFEVIVVDQSEPFQENFYTSFQLDLQLIYQEEKALWLARNTAIKKATGDYLLLFDDDSRVDPNWISMHLKCLDYFNAAISSGVSISKLGAKVPENYDFFRLSDQLDTGNVLIKKEVFKRIGLFDRQFEKQRMGDGEFGLRAYLQGFLNISNPYSGRLHLKVDSGGLREMGSWDAFRTKKWFAPRPIPSVLYFYRRYFGNKAAKFALCRTVPLSVMPYQFKKNKPMLVLGGLLSVLLMPIVVFQVLKSWRLSGKKLDEGAMIERVD
;
A
#
# COMPACT_ATOMS: atom_id res chain seq x y z
N MET A 1 12.92 11.83 6.09
CA MET A 1 11.70 12.48 5.57
C MET A 1 11.86 13.97 5.68
N PRO A 2 11.22 14.74 4.78
CA PRO A 2 11.36 16.19 4.75
C PRO A 2 10.90 16.89 6.04
N PHE A 3 9.91 16.34 6.75
CA PHE A 3 9.40 16.90 8.00
C PHE A 3 9.51 15.90 9.16
N GLU A 4 9.98 16.36 10.34
CA GLU A 4 10.25 15.50 11.50
C GLU A 4 8.95 14.86 12.01
N PHE A 5 7.86 15.63 12.01
CA PHE A 5 6.58 15.23 12.60
C PHE A 5 5.89 14.08 11.86
N LEU A 6 6.25 13.82 10.60
CA LEU A 6 5.76 12.68 9.85
C LEU A 6 6.09 11.34 10.52
N LYS A 7 7.13 11.25 11.36
CA LYS A 7 7.46 10.01 12.09
C LYS A 7 6.37 9.58 13.09
N TYR A 8 5.54 10.51 13.55
CA TYR A 8 4.40 10.23 14.44
C TYR A 8 3.14 9.89 13.64
N LEU A 9 2.97 10.53 12.48
CA LEU A 9 1.77 10.46 11.65
C LEU A 9 1.78 9.27 10.68
N GLN A 10 2.94 8.98 10.11
CA GLN A 10 3.18 7.95 9.10
C GLN A 10 4.45 7.13 9.43
N PRO A 11 4.52 6.51 10.63
CA PRO A 11 5.74 5.85 11.11
C PRO A 11 6.23 4.69 10.21
N THR A 12 5.32 4.06 9.48
CA THR A 12 5.53 2.84 8.69
C THR A 12 5.14 3.03 7.20
N ASN A 13 5.21 4.27 6.70
CA ASN A 13 5.03 4.54 5.27
C ASN A 13 6.34 4.28 4.52
N TYR A 14 6.26 3.69 3.31
CA TYR A 14 7.43 3.31 2.51
C TYR A 14 8.42 4.45 2.31
N PHE A 15 7.89 5.63 1.94
CA PHE A 15 8.66 6.81 1.55
C PHE A 15 9.42 7.46 2.71
N ARG A 16 9.28 6.92 3.91
CA ARG A 16 10.14 7.26 5.05
C ARG A 16 11.54 6.70 4.93
N LEU A 17 11.68 5.56 4.26
CA LEU A 17 12.94 4.84 4.12
C LEU A 17 13.69 5.37 2.89
N PHE A 18 15.01 5.33 2.96
CA PHE A 18 15.85 5.47 1.78
C PHE A 18 15.92 4.11 1.08
N ILE A 19 15.98 4.12 -0.26
CA ILE A 19 16.24 2.89 -1.00
C ILE A 19 17.68 2.43 -0.76
N LYS A 20 18.04 1.22 -1.18
CA LYS A 20 19.38 0.65 -0.91
C LYS A 20 20.56 1.49 -1.41
N THR A 21 20.36 2.31 -2.45
CA THR A 21 21.39 3.24 -2.96
C THR A 21 21.51 4.54 -2.13
N GLY A 22 20.75 4.68 -1.05
CA GLY A 22 20.86 5.80 -0.11
C GLY A 22 20.06 7.06 -0.49
N VAL A 23 19.15 6.95 -1.47
CA VAL A 23 18.31 8.07 -1.92
C VAL A 23 16.86 7.92 -1.47
N SER A 24 16.16 9.04 -1.28
CA SER A 24 14.74 9.06 -0.93
C SER A 24 13.86 9.10 -2.18
N VAL A 25 12.54 9.08 -2.00
CA VAL A 25 11.60 9.32 -3.10
C VAL A 25 11.45 10.81 -3.45
N PHE A 26 11.84 11.71 -2.55
CA PHE A 26 11.49 13.12 -2.62
C PHE A 26 12.45 13.86 -3.56
N PRO A 27 11.97 14.44 -4.69
CA PRO A 27 12.84 15.11 -5.66
C PRO A 27 13.39 16.42 -5.11
N LYS A 28 14.62 16.74 -5.48
CA LYS A 28 15.19 18.08 -5.31
C LYS A 28 14.48 19.03 -6.28
N ILE A 29 14.04 20.19 -5.78
CA ILE A 29 13.17 21.08 -6.57
C ILE A 29 13.96 21.83 -7.65
N GLU A 30 15.27 21.99 -7.46
CA GLU A 30 16.20 22.69 -8.34
C GLU A 30 16.35 22.00 -9.69
N VAL A 31 16.11 20.68 -9.72
CA VAL A 31 16.21 19.84 -10.92
C VAL A 31 14.85 19.47 -11.52
N LEU A 32 13.75 19.93 -10.92
CA LEU A 32 12.41 19.73 -11.48
C LEU A 32 12.22 20.62 -12.71
N SER A 33 11.63 20.05 -13.76
CA SER A 33 11.29 20.83 -14.96
C SER A 33 10.32 21.97 -14.64
N GLY A 34 10.42 23.07 -15.41
CA GLY A 34 9.54 24.23 -15.25
C GLY A 34 8.04 23.90 -15.43
N SER A 35 7.69 22.88 -16.21
CA SER A 35 6.31 22.41 -16.37
C SER A 35 5.75 21.73 -15.12
N VAL A 36 6.59 21.01 -14.37
CA VAL A 36 6.20 20.42 -13.08
C VAL A 36 6.13 21.51 -12.01
N LEU A 37 7.14 22.39 -11.92
CA LEU A 37 7.17 23.47 -10.93
C LEU A 37 5.95 24.40 -11.01
N LYS A 38 5.48 24.73 -12.22
CA LYS A 38 4.25 25.52 -12.43
C LYS A 38 2.98 24.87 -11.89
N GLN A 39 2.99 23.55 -11.68
CA GLN A 39 1.88 22.80 -11.11
C GLN A 39 1.99 22.67 -9.58
N LEU A 40 3.06 23.15 -8.96
CA LEU A 40 3.24 23.19 -7.51
C LEU A 40 2.93 24.58 -6.96
N HIS A 41 2.55 24.66 -5.69
CA HIS A 41 2.20 25.94 -5.05
C HIS A 41 3.20 26.27 -3.95
N GLU A 42 4.01 27.30 -4.16
CA GLU A 42 4.94 27.78 -3.15
C GLU A 42 4.19 28.42 -1.96
N ASP A 43 4.63 28.10 -0.75
CA ASP A 43 4.03 28.62 0.48
C ASP A 43 5.03 29.52 1.22
N PHE A 44 4.88 30.83 1.04
CA PHE A 44 5.74 31.83 1.67
C PHE A 44 5.56 31.96 3.19
N GLY A 45 4.62 31.22 3.79
CA GLY A 45 4.44 31.24 5.24
C GLY A 45 5.32 30.26 6.02
N TYR A 46 6.19 29.48 5.34
CA TYR A 46 7.31 28.80 6.00
C TYR A 46 8.43 29.80 6.31
N GLU A 47 9.09 29.63 7.45
CA GLU A 47 10.18 30.51 7.92
C GLU A 47 11.44 30.33 7.09
N THR A 48 11.73 29.10 6.66
CA THR A 48 12.98 28.77 5.94
C THR A 48 12.73 28.46 4.47
N ALA A 49 13.68 28.86 3.62
CA ALA A 49 13.67 28.46 2.20
C ALA A 49 13.76 26.93 2.05
N LEU A 50 14.48 26.26 2.95
CA LEU A 50 14.58 24.80 2.97
C LEU A 50 13.23 24.13 3.24
N ALA A 51 12.45 24.62 4.21
CA ALA A 51 11.09 24.11 4.46
C ALA A 51 10.17 24.31 3.26
N ARG A 52 10.29 25.45 2.54
CA ARG A 52 9.57 25.66 1.28
C ARG A 52 9.95 24.64 0.22
N ALA A 53 11.25 24.36 0.05
CA ALA A 53 11.73 23.34 -0.88
C ALA A 53 11.23 21.93 -0.52
N TYR A 54 11.26 21.57 0.76
CA TYR A 54 10.74 20.30 1.26
C TYR A 54 9.23 20.17 1.10
N ASP A 55 8.47 21.25 1.29
CA ASP A 55 7.03 21.28 1.05
C ASP A 55 6.69 21.11 -0.43
N LEU A 56 7.41 21.78 -1.34
CA LEU A 56 7.26 21.61 -2.79
C LEU A 56 7.61 20.18 -3.23
N SER A 57 8.69 19.61 -2.70
CA SER A 57 9.06 18.21 -2.93
C SER A 57 7.99 17.23 -2.44
N TRP A 58 7.41 17.49 -1.26
CA TRP A 58 6.26 16.74 -0.75
C TRP A 58 5.05 16.87 -1.68
N GLN A 59 4.72 18.10 -2.13
CA GLN A 59 3.64 18.32 -3.09
C GLN A 59 3.86 17.54 -4.38
N ALA A 60 5.07 17.52 -4.94
CA ALA A 60 5.37 16.77 -6.16
C ALA A 60 4.95 15.30 -6.02
N ILE A 61 5.41 14.62 -4.96
CA ILE A 61 5.07 13.21 -4.72
C ILE A 61 3.57 13.02 -4.48
N GLN A 62 2.96 13.86 -3.65
CA GLN A 62 1.54 13.72 -3.31
C GLN A 62 0.58 14.08 -4.46
N LYS A 63 1.04 14.90 -5.41
CA LYS A 63 0.29 15.30 -6.61
C LYS A 63 0.57 14.40 -7.81
N GLY A 64 1.35 13.32 -7.64
CA GLY A 64 1.52 12.31 -8.68
C GLY A 64 2.73 12.49 -9.58
N TYR A 65 3.75 13.24 -9.16
CA TYR A 65 5.02 13.33 -9.90
C TYR A 65 5.68 11.96 -9.99
N ILE A 66 6.05 11.57 -11.21
CA ILE A 66 6.79 10.37 -11.56
C ILE A 66 7.94 10.84 -12.45
N GLY A 67 9.16 10.60 -12.01
CA GLY A 67 10.36 10.98 -12.74
C GLY A 67 11.62 10.43 -12.11
N THR A 68 12.72 10.55 -12.84
CA THR A 68 14.05 10.02 -12.48
C THR A 68 15.02 11.12 -12.05
N THR A 69 14.50 12.28 -11.67
CA THR A 69 15.32 13.42 -11.22
C THR A 69 16.04 13.10 -9.91
N GLU A 70 17.07 13.88 -9.62
CA GLU A 70 17.83 13.73 -8.37
C GLU A 70 16.91 13.91 -7.15
N THR A 71 17.06 13.01 -6.18
CA THR A 71 16.29 13.04 -4.92
C THR A 71 17.19 13.25 -3.71
N TYR A 72 16.60 13.60 -2.58
CA TYR A 72 17.37 13.84 -1.36
C TYR A 72 18.01 12.56 -0.81
N THR A 73 19.28 12.64 -0.40
CA THR A 73 20.04 11.59 0.31
C THR A 73 20.03 11.75 1.83
N ALA A 74 19.68 12.94 2.31
CA ALA A 74 19.51 13.27 3.72
C ALA A 74 18.49 14.40 3.85
N PHE A 75 18.00 14.63 5.08
CA PHE A 75 17.12 15.74 5.40
C PHE A 75 17.63 16.46 6.64
N ASP A 76 17.68 17.79 6.57
CA ASP A 76 18.08 18.62 7.70
C ASP A 76 16.90 18.87 8.65
N ASN A 77 17.22 19.25 9.89
CA ASN A 77 16.20 19.60 10.87
C ASN A 77 15.61 20.97 10.54
N LEU A 78 14.28 21.06 10.52
CA LEU A 78 13.54 22.30 10.31
C LEU A 78 13.16 22.96 11.65
N PRO A 79 12.84 24.27 11.64
CA PRO A 79 12.20 24.92 12.77
C PRO A 79 10.89 24.24 13.16
N LEU A 80 10.59 24.26 14.46
CA LEU A 80 9.37 23.65 15.02
C LEU A 80 8.08 24.25 14.42
N THR A 81 8.12 25.54 14.13
CA THR A 81 7.05 26.30 13.46
C THR A 81 6.78 25.79 12.05
N ASP A 82 7.83 25.46 11.28
CA ASP A 82 7.70 24.89 9.94
C ASP A 82 7.09 23.46 9.99
N ASP A 83 7.55 22.63 10.93
CA ASP A 83 6.97 21.29 11.18
C ASP A 83 5.47 21.36 11.55
N TYR A 84 5.09 22.29 12.44
CA TYR A 84 3.68 22.50 12.80
C TYR A 84 2.84 23.04 11.65
N ARG A 85 3.38 23.98 10.86
CA ARG A 85 2.72 24.50 9.66
C ARG A 85 2.43 23.38 8.68
N PHE A 86 3.43 22.55 8.39
CA PHE A 86 3.30 21.41 7.49
C PHE A 86 2.18 20.46 7.93
N ILE A 87 2.17 20.02 9.19
CA ILE A 87 1.14 19.07 9.64
C ILE A 87 -0.26 19.69 9.66
N ARG A 88 -0.40 21.01 9.91
CA ARG A 88 -1.69 21.72 9.80
C ARG A 88 -2.17 21.83 8.35
N LYS A 89 -1.25 22.00 7.42
CA LYS A 89 -1.53 22.09 5.99
C LYS A 89 -2.06 20.76 5.44
N TYR A 90 -1.49 19.62 5.81
CA TYR A 90 -1.79 18.32 5.19
C TYR A 90 -2.63 17.35 6.02
N PHE A 91 -2.68 17.50 7.35
CA PHE A 91 -3.37 16.55 8.24
C PHE A 91 -4.54 17.20 8.96
N HIS A 92 -5.54 16.37 9.29
CA HIS A 92 -6.68 16.82 10.09
C HIS A 92 -6.24 17.31 11.48
N ILE A 93 -6.92 18.32 12.04
CA ILE A 93 -6.54 18.95 13.32
C ILE A 93 -6.39 17.95 14.49
N ALA A 94 -7.19 16.89 14.51
CA ALA A 94 -7.06 15.81 15.51
C ALA A 94 -5.66 15.17 15.51
N TRP A 95 -5.04 15.03 14.34
CA TRP A 95 -3.69 14.50 14.21
C TRP A 95 -2.61 15.51 14.60
N VAL A 96 -2.86 16.80 14.39
CA VAL A 96 -1.99 17.89 14.86
C VAL A 96 -1.97 17.92 16.40
N LEU A 97 -3.14 17.81 17.03
CA LEU A 97 -3.27 17.70 18.48
C LEU A 97 -2.61 16.43 19.03
N TYR A 98 -2.76 15.31 18.33
CA TYR A 98 -2.07 14.06 18.68
C TYR A 98 -0.54 14.21 18.69
N VAL A 99 0.03 14.89 17.68
CA VAL A 99 1.48 15.16 17.65
C VAL A 99 1.88 16.06 18.82
N LEU A 100 1.16 17.15 19.07
CA LEU A 100 1.42 18.02 20.23
C LEU A 100 1.39 17.23 21.54
N PHE A 101 0.37 16.39 21.75
CA PHE A 101 0.26 15.55 22.93
C PHE A 101 1.48 14.62 23.10
N ILE A 102 1.90 13.93 22.04
CA ILE A 102 3.09 13.07 22.10
C ILE A 102 4.35 13.88 22.39
N ARG A 103 4.51 15.07 21.80
CA ARG A 103 5.68 15.93 22.02
C ARG A 103 5.78 16.36 23.48
N LEU A 104 4.67 16.82 24.07
CA LEU A 104 4.60 17.21 25.48
C LEU A 104 4.84 16.02 26.42
N PHE A 105 4.21 14.87 26.14
CA PHE A 105 4.40 13.66 26.93
C PHE A 105 5.83 13.09 26.83
N SER A 106 6.50 13.30 25.70
CA SER A 106 7.90 12.91 25.48
C SER A 106 8.91 13.91 26.06
N LEU A 107 8.49 14.78 26.99
CA LEU A 107 9.30 15.77 27.70
C LEU A 107 10.05 16.74 26.76
N LYS A 108 9.47 17.06 25.60
CA LYS A 108 9.97 18.15 24.75
C LYS A 108 9.58 19.49 25.37
N ASN A 109 10.38 20.53 25.12
CA ASN A 109 10.22 21.83 25.79
C ASN A 109 8.80 22.39 25.57
N PRO A 110 7.94 22.42 26.60
CA PRO A 110 6.52 22.71 26.42
C PRO A 110 6.27 24.14 25.96
N PHE A 111 7.09 25.11 26.41
CA PHE A 111 6.96 26.50 26.01
C PHE A 111 7.24 26.70 24.51
N LYS A 112 8.28 26.03 23.98
CA LYS A 112 8.60 26.07 22.55
C LYS A 112 7.50 25.42 21.71
N GLU A 113 7.02 24.24 22.12
CA GLU A 113 5.93 23.51 21.44
C GLU A 113 4.63 24.32 21.40
N LEU A 114 4.19 24.84 22.55
CA LEU A 114 2.95 25.62 22.63
C LEU A 114 3.05 26.94 21.85
N LYS A 115 4.20 27.61 21.88
CA LYS A 115 4.44 28.82 21.07
C LYS A 115 4.33 28.51 19.57
N ALA A 116 5.04 27.49 19.07
CA ALA A 116 5.01 27.11 17.66
C ALA A 116 3.61 26.64 17.22
N PHE A 117 2.93 25.86 18.07
CA PHE A 117 1.56 25.43 17.84
C PHE A 117 0.58 26.61 17.74
N TYR A 118 0.75 27.63 18.60
CA TYR A 118 -0.10 28.82 18.61
C TYR A 118 0.15 29.74 17.41
N VAL A 119 1.42 30.00 17.06
CA VAL A 119 1.78 30.86 15.92
C VAL A 119 1.21 30.31 14.61
N THR A 120 1.24 28.99 14.44
CA THR A 120 0.78 28.32 13.20
C THR A 120 -0.74 28.14 13.11
N ARG A 121 -1.54 28.59 14.10
CA ARG A 121 -2.99 28.29 14.20
C ARG A 121 -3.84 28.73 12.99
N HIS A 122 -3.38 29.74 12.26
CA HIS A 122 -4.07 30.30 11.08
C HIS A 122 -3.66 29.64 9.76
N THR A 123 -2.84 28.58 9.81
CA THR A 123 -2.43 27.83 8.61
C THR A 123 -3.66 27.16 7.97
N LYS A 124 -3.91 27.45 6.69
CA LYS A 124 -5.01 26.87 5.94
C LYS A 124 -4.69 25.44 5.49
N ARG A 125 -5.70 24.57 5.50
CA ARG A 125 -5.58 23.19 4.99
C ARG A 125 -5.45 23.20 3.47
N SER A 126 -4.50 22.45 2.93
CA SER A 126 -4.29 22.30 1.49
C SER A 126 -5.32 21.36 0.86
N THR A 127 -5.72 21.66 -0.36
CA THR A 127 -6.55 20.80 -1.23
C THR A 127 -5.72 20.23 -2.39
N TYR A 128 -4.46 19.89 -2.15
CA TYR A 128 -3.49 19.49 -3.19
C TYR A 128 -4.00 18.37 -4.12
N LEU A 129 -4.79 17.42 -3.61
CA LEU A 129 -5.36 16.31 -4.37
C LEU A 129 -6.32 16.75 -5.49
N LYS A 130 -6.89 17.96 -5.42
CA LYS A 130 -7.79 18.49 -6.45
C LYS A 130 -7.07 18.98 -7.70
N THR A 131 -5.75 19.03 -7.69
CA THR A 131 -4.93 19.61 -8.79
C THR A 131 -3.78 18.69 -9.16
N PRO A 132 -3.99 17.39 -9.43
CA PRO A 132 -2.91 16.45 -9.68
C PRO A 132 -2.09 16.83 -10.91
N ILE A 133 -0.83 16.40 -10.94
CA ILE A 133 0.07 16.60 -12.07
C ILE A 133 -0.49 15.86 -13.29
N GLN A 134 -0.58 16.57 -14.40
CA GLN A 134 -1.13 16.04 -15.65
C GLN A 134 -0.04 15.45 -16.53
N TYR A 135 -0.36 14.35 -17.20
CA TYR A 135 0.50 13.68 -18.18
C TYR A 135 -0.13 13.75 -19.57
N PRO A 136 -0.09 14.91 -20.25
CA PRO A 136 -0.87 15.15 -21.48
C PRO A 136 -0.52 14.20 -22.63
N ASN A 137 0.70 13.66 -22.64
CA ASN A 137 1.13 12.73 -23.67
C ASN A 137 0.62 11.30 -23.45
N TRP A 138 -0.01 10.99 -22.31
CA TRP A 138 -0.51 9.65 -21.98
C TRP A 138 -1.54 9.16 -23.00
N GLU A 139 -2.57 9.96 -23.30
CA GLU A 139 -3.69 9.54 -24.15
C GLU A 139 -3.19 9.11 -25.53
N ASN A 140 -2.29 9.91 -26.13
CA ASN A 140 -1.75 9.68 -27.47
C ASN A 140 -0.53 8.74 -27.51
N PHE A 141 -0.04 8.27 -26.36
CA PHE A 141 1.13 7.41 -26.31
C PHE A 141 0.86 6.04 -26.95
N GLN A 142 1.58 5.75 -28.03
CA GLN A 142 1.60 4.46 -28.69
C GLN A 142 2.69 3.61 -28.03
N SER A 143 2.30 2.57 -27.31
CA SER A 143 3.23 1.73 -26.53
C SER A 143 4.00 0.76 -27.44
N PRO A 144 5.34 0.91 -27.60
CA PRO A 144 6.15 -0.12 -28.27
C PRO A 144 6.06 -1.46 -27.54
N LEU A 145 5.88 -1.46 -26.22
CA LEU A 145 5.74 -2.68 -25.44
C LEU A 145 4.50 -3.48 -25.87
N ILE A 146 3.32 -2.84 -25.97
CA ILE A 146 2.12 -3.50 -26.49
C ILE A 146 2.34 -4.01 -27.91
N LYS A 147 3.01 -3.24 -28.76
CA LYS A 147 3.31 -3.65 -30.15
C LYS A 147 4.22 -4.87 -30.22
N SER A 148 5.16 -5.01 -29.28
CA SER A 148 6.06 -6.17 -29.21
C SER A 148 5.38 -7.45 -28.69
N GLN A 149 4.15 -7.35 -28.19
CA GLN A 149 3.34 -8.46 -27.70
C GLN A 149 4.11 -9.40 -26.75
N PRO A 150 4.71 -8.93 -25.63
CA PRO A 150 5.37 -9.81 -24.66
C PRO A 150 4.40 -10.81 -24.03
N LYS A 151 4.85 -12.03 -23.71
CA LYS A 151 3.98 -13.01 -23.05
C LYS A 151 3.70 -12.58 -21.60
N ILE A 152 2.42 -12.61 -21.21
CA ILE A 152 1.98 -12.36 -19.82
C ILE A 152 1.51 -13.68 -19.20
N THR A 153 1.77 -13.87 -17.90
CA THR A 153 1.12 -14.91 -17.12
C THR A 153 0.18 -14.29 -16.09
N VAL A 154 -1.12 -14.55 -16.20
CA VAL A 154 -2.12 -14.17 -15.21
C VAL A 154 -2.14 -15.21 -14.10
N VAL A 155 -1.96 -14.77 -12.84
CA VAL A 155 -1.85 -15.64 -11.67
C VAL A 155 -3.08 -15.48 -10.77
N ILE A 156 -3.88 -16.54 -10.65
CA ILE A 156 -5.14 -16.55 -9.91
C ILE A 156 -5.12 -17.66 -8.85
N PRO A 157 -4.93 -17.33 -7.56
CA PRO A 157 -5.24 -18.25 -6.48
C PRO A 157 -6.75 -18.26 -6.23
N THR A 158 -7.34 -19.45 -6.09
CA THR A 158 -8.77 -19.61 -5.76
C THR A 158 -8.98 -20.57 -4.58
N LEU A 159 -10.03 -20.33 -3.80
CA LEU A 159 -10.46 -21.20 -2.70
C LEU A 159 -11.96 -21.05 -2.47
N ASN A 160 -12.73 -22.08 -2.83
CA ASN A 160 -14.18 -22.19 -2.66
C ASN A 160 -14.98 -21.05 -3.31
N ARG A 161 -14.58 -20.58 -4.50
CA ARG A 161 -15.15 -19.39 -5.17
C ARG A 161 -15.49 -19.56 -6.66
N TYR A 162 -15.79 -20.78 -7.10
CA TYR A 162 -16.10 -21.10 -8.50
C TYR A 162 -17.13 -20.15 -9.17
N ILE A 163 -18.15 -19.70 -8.45
CA ILE A 163 -19.16 -18.77 -8.98
C ILE A 163 -18.53 -17.45 -9.44
N TYR A 164 -17.63 -16.87 -8.63
CA TYR A 164 -16.97 -15.60 -8.95
C TYR A 164 -15.81 -15.80 -9.92
N LEU A 165 -15.08 -16.92 -9.78
CA LEU A 165 -14.02 -17.29 -10.69
C LEU A 165 -14.53 -17.44 -12.13
N LYS A 166 -15.77 -17.93 -12.32
CA LYS A 166 -16.39 -18.03 -13.64
C LYS A 166 -16.48 -16.67 -14.33
N ASP A 167 -16.87 -15.62 -13.59
CA ASP A 167 -16.96 -14.26 -14.13
C ASP A 167 -15.56 -13.69 -14.42
N VAL A 168 -14.59 -13.96 -13.53
CA VAL A 168 -13.18 -13.61 -13.72
C VAL A 168 -12.61 -14.19 -15.02
N LEU A 169 -12.80 -15.49 -15.26
CA LEU A 169 -12.28 -16.16 -16.45
C LEU A 169 -12.98 -15.64 -17.73
N LYS A 170 -14.27 -15.33 -17.66
CA LYS A 170 -15.01 -14.70 -18.78
C LYS A 170 -14.55 -13.28 -19.10
N ASP A 171 -14.19 -12.49 -18.10
CA ASP A 171 -13.61 -11.16 -18.32
C ASP A 171 -12.23 -11.28 -18.99
N LEU A 172 -11.46 -12.33 -18.68
CA LEU A 172 -10.18 -12.61 -19.34
C LEU A 172 -10.34 -13.01 -20.81
N GLU A 173 -11.38 -13.79 -21.16
CA GLU A 173 -11.70 -14.11 -22.57
C GLU A 173 -12.03 -12.86 -23.41
N GLN A 174 -12.40 -11.75 -22.77
CA GLN A 174 -12.78 -10.50 -23.42
C GLN A 174 -11.65 -9.47 -23.49
N GLN A 175 -10.43 -9.82 -23.08
CA GLN A 175 -9.31 -8.87 -23.11
C GLN A 175 -8.89 -8.54 -24.54
N ASP A 176 -8.53 -7.27 -24.76
CA ASP A 176 -8.02 -6.76 -26.05
C ASP A 176 -6.58 -7.23 -26.34
N TYR A 177 -5.85 -7.62 -25.31
CA TYR A 177 -4.51 -8.18 -25.37
C TYR A 177 -4.56 -9.69 -25.27
N THR A 178 -4.06 -10.41 -26.26
CA THR A 178 -4.29 -11.87 -26.39
C THR A 178 -3.07 -12.74 -26.10
N ASN A 179 -1.84 -12.20 -26.07
CA ASN A 179 -0.64 -12.99 -25.79
C ASN A 179 -0.42 -13.22 -24.29
N PHE A 180 -1.32 -13.97 -23.65
CA PHE A 180 -1.20 -14.32 -22.24
C PHE A 180 -1.64 -15.76 -21.96
N GLU A 181 -1.06 -16.33 -20.91
CA GLU A 181 -1.50 -17.59 -20.30
C GLU A 181 -2.13 -17.31 -18.93
N VAL A 182 -2.93 -18.24 -18.42
CA VAL A 182 -3.58 -18.15 -17.10
C VAL A 182 -3.17 -19.34 -16.27
N ILE A 183 -2.58 -19.09 -15.09
CA ILE A 183 -2.31 -20.13 -14.11
C ILE A 183 -3.29 -19.98 -12.95
N VAL A 184 -4.16 -20.97 -12.79
CA VAL A 184 -5.07 -21.07 -11.64
C VAL A 184 -4.49 -22.05 -10.63
N VAL A 185 -4.35 -21.60 -9.38
CA VAL A 185 -4.00 -22.46 -8.25
C VAL A 185 -5.21 -22.63 -7.36
N ASP A 186 -5.84 -23.79 -7.47
CA ASP A 186 -7.09 -24.12 -6.77
C ASP A 186 -6.82 -24.87 -5.48
N GLN A 187 -7.33 -24.32 -4.38
CA GLN A 187 -7.21 -24.89 -3.02
C GLN A 187 -8.56 -25.38 -2.48
N SER A 188 -9.59 -25.41 -3.33
CA SER A 188 -10.95 -25.74 -2.96
C SER A 188 -11.11 -27.22 -2.66
N GLU A 189 -12.02 -27.51 -1.74
CA GLU A 189 -12.37 -28.87 -1.38
C GLU A 189 -13.90 -28.99 -1.26
N PRO A 190 -14.56 -29.79 -2.12
CA PRO A 190 -13.97 -30.63 -3.16
C PRO A 190 -13.40 -29.83 -4.34
N PHE A 191 -12.30 -30.34 -4.91
CA PHE A 191 -11.71 -29.83 -6.14
C PHE A 191 -12.58 -30.21 -7.36
N GLN A 192 -12.83 -29.26 -8.26
CA GLN A 192 -13.74 -29.43 -9.41
C GLN A 192 -12.99 -29.20 -10.72
N GLU A 193 -12.21 -30.17 -11.17
CA GLU A 193 -11.43 -30.07 -12.41
C GLU A 193 -12.29 -29.74 -13.64
N ASN A 194 -13.48 -30.36 -13.74
CA ASN A 194 -14.43 -30.15 -14.84
C ASN A 194 -14.94 -28.71 -14.96
N PHE A 195 -14.80 -27.88 -13.92
CA PHE A 195 -15.16 -26.46 -13.97
C PHE A 195 -14.37 -25.71 -15.06
N TYR A 196 -13.10 -26.09 -15.25
CA TYR A 196 -12.14 -25.33 -16.06
C TYR A 196 -12.19 -25.64 -17.57
N THR A 197 -12.89 -26.70 -17.98
CA THR A 197 -12.84 -27.21 -19.37
C THR A 197 -13.59 -26.36 -20.39
N SER A 198 -14.44 -25.44 -19.93
CA SER A 198 -15.35 -24.66 -20.80
C SER A 198 -14.83 -23.29 -21.23
N PHE A 199 -13.64 -22.90 -20.77
CA PHE A 199 -13.06 -21.58 -21.05
C PHE A 199 -12.08 -21.63 -22.21
N GLN A 200 -12.13 -20.61 -23.08
CA GLN A 200 -11.25 -20.42 -24.23
C GLN A 200 -9.98 -19.64 -23.84
N LEU A 201 -9.23 -20.18 -22.88
CA LEU A 201 -8.01 -19.59 -22.35
C LEU A 201 -6.86 -20.61 -22.42
N ASP A 202 -5.63 -20.15 -22.61
CA ASP A 202 -4.43 -20.94 -22.35
C ASP A 202 -4.28 -21.12 -20.82
N LEU A 203 -5.00 -22.11 -20.29
CA LEU A 203 -5.19 -22.29 -18.85
C LEU A 203 -4.37 -23.48 -18.34
N GLN A 204 -3.47 -23.19 -17.39
CA GLN A 204 -2.78 -24.18 -16.59
C GLN A 204 -3.42 -24.26 -15.20
N LEU A 205 -3.85 -25.46 -14.82
CA LEU A 205 -4.48 -25.73 -13.52
C LEU A 205 -3.50 -26.43 -12.58
N ILE A 206 -3.41 -25.95 -11.33
CA ILE A 206 -2.63 -26.57 -10.26
C ILE A 206 -3.54 -26.75 -9.05
N TYR A 207 -3.73 -27.99 -8.61
CA TYR A 207 -4.38 -28.26 -7.33
C TYR A 207 -3.36 -28.14 -6.19
N GLN A 208 -3.72 -27.43 -5.12
CA GLN A 208 -2.90 -27.24 -3.93
C GLN A 208 -3.70 -27.57 -2.68
N GLU A 209 -3.31 -28.62 -1.96
CA GLU A 209 -3.97 -29.05 -0.74
C GLU A 209 -3.80 -28.04 0.42
N GLU A 210 -2.60 -27.45 0.57
CA GLU A 210 -2.37 -26.43 1.61
C GLU A 210 -3.13 -25.14 1.27
N LYS A 211 -4.10 -24.75 2.09
CA LYS A 211 -4.84 -23.49 1.96
C LYS A 211 -3.97 -22.29 2.41
N ALA A 212 -3.13 -21.79 1.50
CA ALA A 212 -2.07 -20.80 1.71
C ALA A 212 -1.90 -19.90 0.46
N LEU A 213 -2.21 -18.61 0.62
CA LEU A 213 -2.28 -17.65 -0.51
C LEU A 213 -0.89 -17.36 -1.10
N TRP A 214 0.11 -17.12 -0.25
CA TRP A 214 1.44 -16.77 -0.74
C TRP A 214 2.11 -17.98 -1.39
N LEU A 215 1.90 -19.18 -0.85
CA LEU A 215 2.30 -20.43 -1.47
C LEU A 215 1.65 -20.58 -2.84
N ALA A 216 0.32 -20.37 -2.96
CA ALA A 216 -0.38 -20.49 -4.23
C ALA A 216 0.19 -19.52 -5.28
N ARG A 217 0.36 -18.23 -4.92
CA ARG A 217 0.99 -17.25 -5.81
C ARG A 217 2.43 -17.65 -6.16
N ASN A 218 3.23 -18.05 -5.18
CA ASN A 218 4.62 -18.47 -5.39
C ASN A 218 4.73 -19.68 -6.34
N THR A 219 3.86 -20.69 -6.18
CA THR A 219 3.78 -21.87 -7.04
C THR A 219 3.49 -21.48 -8.48
N ALA A 220 2.48 -20.62 -8.71
CA ALA A 220 2.16 -20.12 -10.04
C ALA A 220 3.31 -19.32 -10.66
N ILE A 221 3.92 -18.40 -9.90
CA ILE A 221 5.04 -17.56 -10.37
C ILE A 221 6.23 -18.41 -10.81
N LYS A 222 6.53 -19.51 -10.12
CA LYS A 222 7.60 -20.44 -10.51
C LYS A 222 7.29 -21.20 -11.80
N LYS A 223 6.03 -21.42 -12.12
CA LYS A 223 5.57 -22.12 -13.33
C LYS A 223 5.32 -21.18 -14.51
N ALA A 224 5.16 -19.90 -14.24
CA ALA A 224 4.90 -18.87 -15.23
C ALA A 224 5.99 -18.79 -16.31
N THR A 225 5.56 -18.79 -17.57
CA THR A 225 6.45 -18.67 -18.74
C THR A 225 6.52 -17.24 -19.28
N GLY A 226 5.57 -16.38 -18.93
CA GLY A 226 5.55 -14.98 -19.34
C GLY A 226 6.66 -14.12 -18.72
N ASP A 227 7.04 -13.06 -19.43
CA ASP A 227 8.00 -12.04 -18.98
C ASP A 227 7.39 -11.08 -17.96
N TYR A 228 6.05 -11.03 -17.92
CA TYR A 228 5.27 -10.19 -17.04
C TYR A 228 4.25 -11.05 -16.29
N LEU A 229 4.08 -10.78 -15.00
CA LEU A 229 3.22 -11.52 -14.11
C LEU A 229 2.08 -10.60 -13.66
N LEU A 230 0.86 -10.95 -14.06
CA LEU A 230 -0.34 -10.21 -13.73
C LEU A 230 -1.07 -10.91 -12.58
N LEU A 231 -0.91 -10.39 -11.38
CA LEU A 231 -1.53 -10.97 -10.19
C LEU A 231 -2.98 -10.48 -10.09
N PHE A 232 -3.92 -11.44 -10.01
CA PHE A 232 -5.35 -11.16 -10.01
C PHE A 232 -6.04 -11.93 -8.87
N ASP A 233 -7.20 -11.45 -8.40
CA ASP A 233 -8.04 -12.14 -7.42
C ASP A 233 -9.23 -12.81 -8.10
N ASP A 234 -9.74 -13.87 -7.48
CA ASP A 234 -10.88 -14.67 -7.94
C ASP A 234 -12.27 -14.01 -7.75
N ASP A 235 -12.34 -12.81 -7.16
CA ASP A 235 -13.56 -12.07 -6.83
C ASP A 235 -13.57 -10.63 -7.38
N SER A 236 -13.03 -10.44 -8.59
CA SER A 236 -12.85 -9.14 -9.24
C SER A 236 -13.46 -9.09 -10.65
N ARG A 237 -13.88 -7.90 -11.08
CA ARG A 237 -14.32 -7.64 -12.46
C ARG A 237 -13.43 -6.58 -13.10
N VAL A 238 -13.11 -6.75 -14.37
CA VAL A 238 -12.17 -5.89 -15.13
C VAL A 238 -12.71 -5.60 -16.52
N ASP A 239 -12.30 -4.46 -17.08
CA ASP A 239 -12.68 -4.03 -18.42
C ASP A 239 -11.83 -4.73 -19.51
N PRO A 240 -12.29 -4.79 -20.78
CA PRO A 240 -11.56 -5.42 -21.88
C PRO A 240 -10.13 -4.88 -22.13
N ASN A 241 -9.86 -3.63 -21.79
CA ASN A 241 -8.54 -3.00 -22.01
C ASN A 241 -7.60 -3.11 -20.80
N TRP A 242 -7.97 -3.86 -19.77
CA TRP A 242 -7.29 -3.87 -18.48
C TRP A 242 -5.81 -4.26 -18.58
N ILE A 243 -5.50 -5.34 -19.32
CA ILE A 243 -4.13 -5.81 -19.56
C ILE A 243 -3.33 -4.75 -20.35
N SER A 244 -3.89 -4.25 -21.46
CA SER A 244 -3.25 -3.23 -22.29
C SER A 244 -2.93 -1.95 -21.51
N MET A 245 -3.82 -1.51 -20.62
CA MET A 245 -3.57 -0.33 -19.78
C MET A 245 -2.43 -0.54 -18.77
N HIS A 246 -2.24 -1.77 -18.26
CA HIS A 246 -1.09 -2.09 -17.43
C HIS A 246 0.22 -2.03 -18.21
N LEU A 247 0.27 -2.66 -19.39
CA LEU A 247 1.43 -2.62 -20.27
C LEU A 247 1.80 -1.19 -20.68
N LYS A 248 0.80 -0.40 -21.11
CA LYS A 248 0.98 1.01 -21.48
C LYS A 248 1.58 1.82 -20.33
N CYS A 249 1.15 1.57 -19.09
CA CYS A 249 1.66 2.24 -17.89
C CYS A 249 3.12 1.88 -17.62
N LEU A 250 3.50 0.60 -17.70
CA LEU A 250 4.88 0.17 -17.54
C LEU A 250 5.80 0.82 -18.58
N ASP A 251 5.35 0.89 -19.82
CA ASP A 251 6.12 1.44 -20.93
C ASP A 251 6.25 2.97 -20.84
N TYR A 252 5.13 3.68 -20.68
CA TYR A 252 5.09 5.14 -20.62
C TYR A 252 5.98 5.72 -19.51
N PHE A 253 5.96 5.11 -18.33
CA PHE A 253 6.75 5.57 -17.18
C PHE A 253 8.10 4.85 -17.05
N ASN A 254 8.42 3.91 -17.95
CA ASN A 254 9.54 2.98 -17.79
C ASN A 254 9.55 2.33 -16.38
N ALA A 255 8.37 1.90 -15.93
CA ALA A 255 8.18 1.32 -14.61
C ALA A 255 8.46 -0.19 -14.60
N ALA A 256 8.65 -0.75 -13.41
CA ALA A 256 8.77 -2.19 -13.20
C ALA A 256 7.47 -2.82 -12.72
N ILE A 257 6.59 -2.01 -12.10
CA ILE A 257 5.33 -2.44 -11.50
C ILE A 257 4.24 -1.43 -11.85
N SER A 258 3.08 -1.94 -12.28
CA SER A 258 1.85 -1.17 -12.50
C SER A 258 0.77 -1.73 -11.58
N SER A 259 0.47 -1.02 -10.49
CA SER A 259 -0.58 -1.37 -9.52
C SER A 259 -1.87 -0.68 -9.93
N GLY A 260 -2.89 -1.45 -10.30
CA GLY A 260 -4.19 -0.91 -10.68
C GLY A 260 -5.00 -0.46 -9.47
N VAL A 261 -6.00 0.40 -9.70
CA VAL A 261 -6.87 0.89 -8.62
C VAL A 261 -7.96 -0.13 -8.29
N SER A 262 -8.27 -0.29 -7.01
CA SER A 262 -9.34 -1.20 -6.54
C SER A 262 -10.55 -0.41 -6.09
N ILE A 263 -11.64 -0.53 -6.83
CA ILE A 263 -12.92 0.10 -6.54
C ILE A 263 -13.80 -0.92 -5.82
N SER A 264 -14.40 -0.53 -4.70
CA SER A 264 -15.22 -1.44 -3.90
C SER A 264 -16.71 -1.20 -4.16
N LYS A 265 -17.46 -2.27 -4.47
CA LYS A 265 -18.92 -2.19 -4.66
C LYS A 265 -19.67 -1.68 -3.41
N LEU A 266 -19.12 -1.92 -2.23
CA LEU A 266 -19.72 -1.57 -0.93
C LEU A 266 -19.50 -0.09 -0.56
N GLY A 267 -20.01 0.84 -1.36
CA GLY A 267 -20.33 2.24 -1.00
C GLY A 267 -19.23 3.10 -0.36
N ALA A 268 -17.97 2.67 -0.37
CA ALA A 268 -16.86 3.44 0.16
C ALA A 268 -16.47 4.51 -0.85
N LYS A 269 -16.32 5.77 -0.39
CA LYS A 269 -15.81 6.85 -1.25
C LYS A 269 -14.45 6.41 -1.81
N VAL A 270 -14.34 6.39 -3.14
CA VAL A 270 -13.06 6.15 -3.82
C VAL A 270 -12.09 7.26 -3.38
N PRO A 271 -10.88 6.91 -2.89
CA PRO A 271 -9.89 7.91 -2.52
C PRO A 271 -9.54 8.81 -3.72
N GLU A 272 -9.47 10.14 -3.51
CA GLU A 272 -9.19 11.11 -4.59
C GLU A 272 -7.83 10.86 -5.28
N ASN A 273 -6.89 10.20 -4.60
CA ASN A 273 -5.60 9.81 -5.15
C ASN A 273 -5.65 8.56 -6.05
N TYR A 274 -6.83 7.99 -6.29
CA TYR A 274 -7.03 6.90 -7.24
C TYR A 274 -7.39 7.42 -8.64
N ASP A 275 -7.63 8.73 -8.79
CA ASP A 275 -8.07 9.33 -10.05
C ASP A 275 -6.89 9.80 -10.93
N PHE A 276 -5.64 9.62 -10.50
CA PHE A 276 -4.45 10.06 -11.22
C PHE A 276 -3.23 9.16 -10.96
N PHE A 277 -2.24 9.23 -11.86
CA PHE A 277 -0.98 8.51 -11.71
C PHE A 277 -0.18 9.01 -10.52
N ARG A 278 0.37 8.09 -9.74
CA ARG A 278 1.31 8.43 -8.65
C ARG A 278 2.25 7.29 -8.36
N LEU A 279 3.33 7.60 -7.65
CA LEU A 279 4.12 6.56 -7.01
C LEU A 279 3.25 5.82 -6.00
N SER A 280 3.22 4.49 -6.14
CA SER A 280 2.43 3.64 -5.27
C SER A 280 3.16 3.40 -3.95
N ASP A 281 2.50 3.72 -2.85
CA ASP A 281 2.92 3.43 -1.48
C ASP A 281 2.23 2.16 -0.91
N GLN A 282 1.63 1.37 -1.79
CA GLN A 282 1.01 0.09 -1.52
C GLN A 282 1.10 -0.81 -2.77
N LEU A 283 1.10 -2.12 -2.58
CA LEU A 283 0.87 -3.09 -3.64
C LEU A 283 -0.52 -3.73 -3.41
N ASP A 284 -1.30 -3.91 -4.47
CA ASP A 284 -2.51 -4.73 -4.43
C ASP A 284 -2.26 -5.99 -5.27
N THR A 285 -1.97 -7.13 -4.64
CA THR A 285 -1.68 -8.37 -5.40
C THR A 285 -2.90 -8.95 -6.11
N GLY A 286 -4.08 -8.37 -5.93
CA GLY A 286 -5.24 -8.71 -6.74
C GLY A 286 -5.42 -7.83 -7.98
N ASN A 287 -4.56 -6.84 -8.23
CA ASN A 287 -4.59 -6.00 -9.43
C ASN A 287 -3.22 -5.37 -9.69
N VAL A 288 -2.24 -6.17 -10.11
CA VAL A 288 -0.89 -5.64 -10.36
C VAL A 288 -0.14 -6.42 -11.44
N LEU A 289 0.42 -5.69 -12.40
CA LEU A 289 1.37 -6.21 -13.38
C LEU A 289 2.80 -5.97 -12.91
N ILE A 290 3.61 -7.03 -12.86
CA ILE A 290 4.98 -7.01 -12.35
C ILE A 290 5.92 -7.64 -13.38
N LYS A 291 7.01 -6.96 -13.75
CA LYS A 291 8.08 -7.58 -14.55
C LYS A 291 8.68 -8.78 -13.81
N LYS A 292 8.86 -9.93 -14.46
CA LYS A 292 9.42 -11.15 -13.85
C LYS A 292 10.79 -10.92 -13.20
N GLU A 293 11.59 -10.01 -13.75
CA GLU A 293 12.88 -9.58 -13.17
C GLU A 293 12.77 -9.04 -11.74
N VAL A 294 11.64 -8.45 -11.34
CA VAL A 294 11.43 -8.01 -9.95
C VAL A 294 11.53 -9.23 -9.02
N PHE A 295 10.84 -10.33 -9.34
CA PHE A 295 10.88 -11.55 -8.54
C PHE A 295 12.26 -12.21 -8.53
N LYS A 296 12.99 -12.19 -9.65
CA LYS A 296 14.39 -12.64 -9.70
C LYS A 296 15.27 -11.85 -8.74
N ARG A 297 15.10 -10.51 -8.73
CA ARG A 297 15.90 -9.61 -7.90
C ARG A 297 15.58 -9.71 -6.41
N ILE A 298 14.30 -9.72 -6.02
CA ILE A 298 13.87 -9.63 -4.61
C ILE A 298 13.36 -10.92 -4.00
N GLY A 299 13.22 -11.98 -4.79
CA GLY A 299 12.60 -13.24 -4.37
C GLY A 299 11.08 -13.17 -4.34
N LEU A 300 10.47 -14.31 -4.05
CA LEU A 300 9.02 -14.53 -3.99
C LEU A 300 8.36 -13.83 -2.79
N PHE A 301 7.05 -14.07 -2.59
CA PHE A 301 6.35 -13.57 -1.41
C PHE A 301 6.84 -14.28 -0.13
N ASP A 302 7.00 -13.51 0.96
CA ASP A 302 7.42 -14.04 2.27
C ASP A 302 6.29 -14.84 2.91
N ARG A 303 6.49 -16.16 3.06
CA ARG A 303 5.49 -17.05 3.67
C ARG A 303 5.29 -16.80 5.17
N GLN A 304 6.08 -15.95 5.82
CA GLN A 304 5.78 -15.50 7.18
C GLN A 304 4.44 -14.74 7.30
N PHE A 305 3.88 -14.28 6.18
CA PHE A 305 2.59 -13.58 6.10
C PHE A 305 1.41 -14.51 5.80
N GLU A 306 1.62 -15.82 5.71
CA GLU A 306 0.55 -16.78 5.46
C GLU A 306 -0.57 -16.69 6.48
N LYS A 307 -1.81 -16.74 5.99
CA LYS A 307 -3.05 -16.64 6.78
C LYS A 307 -3.10 -15.39 7.66
N GLN A 308 -2.32 -14.36 7.32
CA GLN A 308 -2.24 -13.10 8.04
C GLN A 308 -2.28 -11.89 7.07
N ARG A 309 -1.75 -10.73 7.45
CA ARG A 309 -1.85 -9.47 6.69
C ARG A 309 -0.48 -8.87 6.47
N MET A 310 -0.42 -7.89 5.55
CA MET A 310 0.77 -7.14 5.16
C MET A 310 1.71 -7.85 4.18
N GLY A 311 1.36 -9.01 3.62
CA GLY A 311 2.22 -9.65 2.61
C GLY A 311 2.33 -8.84 1.30
N ASP A 312 1.23 -8.23 0.81
CA ASP A 312 1.29 -7.30 -0.32
C ASP A 312 2.17 -6.09 0.04
N GLY A 313 1.92 -5.56 1.24
CA GLY A 313 2.61 -4.41 1.79
C GLY A 313 4.12 -4.67 1.95
N GLU A 314 4.49 -5.91 2.25
CA GLU A 314 5.87 -6.33 2.41
C GLU A 314 6.58 -6.47 1.07
N PHE A 315 5.96 -7.13 0.09
CA PHE A 315 6.54 -7.26 -1.25
C PHE A 315 6.71 -5.88 -1.91
N GLY A 316 5.68 -5.03 -1.83
CA GLY A 316 5.73 -3.66 -2.33
C GLY A 316 6.86 -2.85 -1.70
N LEU A 317 7.08 -3.01 -0.38
CA LEU A 317 8.19 -2.34 0.29
C LEU A 317 9.56 -2.89 -0.14
N ARG A 318 9.71 -4.21 -0.29
CA ARG A 318 10.97 -4.79 -0.79
C ARG A 318 11.30 -4.30 -2.20
N ALA A 319 10.30 -4.19 -3.06
CA ALA A 319 10.46 -3.64 -4.40
C ALA A 319 10.91 -2.16 -4.34
N TYR A 320 10.25 -1.34 -3.52
CA TYR A 320 10.64 0.05 -3.28
C TYR A 320 12.09 0.16 -2.79
N LEU A 321 12.50 -0.67 -1.82
CA LEU A 321 13.86 -0.64 -1.29
C LEU A 321 14.93 -1.04 -2.31
N GLN A 322 14.58 -1.77 -3.38
CA GLN A 322 15.49 -2.02 -4.52
C GLN A 322 15.50 -0.91 -5.56
N GLY A 323 14.68 0.13 -5.41
CA GLY A 323 14.56 1.21 -6.38
C GLY A 323 13.63 0.88 -7.55
N PHE A 324 12.82 -0.19 -7.48
CA PHE A 324 11.83 -0.46 -8.51
C PHE A 324 10.73 0.58 -8.48
N LEU A 325 10.44 1.16 -9.65
CA LEU A 325 9.36 2.09 -9.85
C LEU A 325 8.01 1.34 -9.89
N ASN A 326 7.15 1.64 -8.91
CA ASN A 326 5.77 1.13 -8.82
C ASN A 326 4.78 2.27 -8.99
N ILE A 327 3.95 2.19 -10.03
CA ILE A 327 2.97 3.22 -10.38
C ILE A 327 1.57 2.76 -10.00
N SER A 328 0.84 3.62 -9.28
CA SER A 328 -0.61 3.50 -9.12
C SER A 328 -1.27 3.96 -10.41
N ASN A 329 -1.93 3.03 -11.11
CA ASN A 329 -2.50 3.22 -12.43
C ASN A 329 -4.04 3.38 -12.35
N PRO A 330 -4.57 4.60 -12.55
CA PRO A 330 -6.01 4.85 -12.53
C PRO A 330 -6.75 4.22 -13.71
N TYR A 331 -6.06 3.91 -14.81
CA TYR A 331 -6.66 3.36 -16.03
C TYR A 331 -6.73 1.83 -16.06
N SER A 332 -6.14 1.14 -15.08
CA SER A 332 -6.28 -0.31 -14.89
C SER A 332 -7.08 -0.61 -13.63
N GLY A 333 -8.31 -0.09 -13.57
CA GLY A 333 -9.19 -0.31 -12.44
C GLY A 333 -9.74 -1.74 -12.38
N ARG A 334 -10.00 -2.23 -11.17
CA ARG A 334 -10.84 -3.41 -10.93
C ARG A 334 -12.01 -3.06 -10.03
N LEU A 335 -13.15 -3.71 -10.25
CA LEU A 335 -14.24 -3.76 -9.28
C LEU A 335 -14.05 -4.98 -8.37
N HIS A 336 -13.64 -4.75 -7.12
CA HIS A 336 -13.48 -5.81 -6.12
C HIS A 336 -14.80 -6.03 -5.37
N LEU A 337 -15.38 -7.22 -5.55
CA LEU A 337 -16.70 -7.58 -5.03
C LEU A 337 -16.73 -7.76 -3.51
N LYS A 338 -15.58 -8.06 -2.89
CA LYS A 338 -15.40 -8.31 -1.44
C LYS A 338 -16.40 -9.32 -0.91
N VAL A 339 -16.47 -10.48 -1.55
CA VAL A 339 -17.44 -11.52 -1.23
C VAL A 339 -17.24 -12.04 0.20
N ASP A 340 -18.35 -12.32 0.89
CA ASP A 340 -18.35 -12.62 2.33
C ASP A 340 -17.91 -14.05 2.68
N SER A 341 -17.83 -14.94 1.69
CA SER A 341 -17.46 -16.36 1.83
C SER A 341 -16.31 -16.78 0.91
N GLY A 342 -15.68 -17.91 1.22
CA GLY A 342 -14.51 -18.43 0.48
C GLY A 342 -13.23 -17.61 0.66
N GLY A 343 -12.15 -18.07 0.05
CA GLY A 343 -10.83 -17.43 0.13
C GLY A 343 -10.24 -17.45 1.54
N LEU A 344 -9.28 -16.56 1.79
CA LEU A 344 -8.68 -16.39 3.13
C LEU A 344 -9.70 -15.95 4.22
N ARG A 345 -10.95 -15.62 3.86
CA ARG A 345 -12.00 -15.24 4.83
C ARG A 345 -12.48 -16.43 5.66
N GLU A 346 -12.25 -17.66 5.19
CA GLU A 346 -12.45 -18.88 5.98
C GLU A 346 -11.41 -19.02 7.11
N MET A 347 -10.27 -18.32 7.01
CA MET A 347 -9.12 -18.51 7.89
C MET A 347 -8.71 -17.21 8.60
N GLY A 348 -9.03 -17.12 9.90
CA GLY A 348 -8.47 -16.09 10.79
C GLY A 348 -9.31 -14.81 10.93
N SER A 349 -8.66 -13.76 11.44
CA SER A 349 -9.29 -12.43 11.63
C SER A 349 -8.87 -11.52 10.49
N TRP A 350 -9.84 -11.06 9.69
CA TRP A 350 -9.57 -10.12 8.59
C TRP A 350 -9.16 -8.74 9.13
N ASP A 351 -9.71 -8.30 10.27
CA ASP A 351 -9.28 -7.05 10.89
C ASP A 351 -7.90 -7.27 11.55
N ALA A 352 -6.86 -6.64 10.99
CA ALA A 352 -5.49 -6.77 11.48
C ALA A 352 -5.32 -6.24 12.91
N PHE A 353 -6.26 -5.40 13.40
CA PHE A 353 -6.21 -4.74 14.70
C PHE A 353 -7.40 -5.08 15.60
N ARG A 354 -8.34 -5.92 15.16
CA ARG A 354 -9.42 -6.46 15.99
C ARG A 354 -9.48 -7.95 15.87
N THR A 355 -9.59 -8.62 17.00
CA THR A 355 -9.63 -10.07 17.07
C THR A 355 -11.01 -10.52 17.53
N LYS A 356 -11.51 -11.62 16.93
CA LYS A 356 -12.75 -12.27 17.39
C LYS A 356 -12.61 -12.89 18.79
N LYS A 357 -11.38 -13.24 19.19
CA LYS A 357 -11.05 -13.83 20.51
C LYS A 357 -10.46 -12.78 21.45
N TRP A 358 -10.89 -12.79 22.72
CA TRP A 358 -10.49 -11.83 23.76
C TRP A 358 -8.98 -11.78 24.05
N PHE A 359 -8.26 -12.90 23.90
CA PHE A 359 -6.83 -12.99 24.21
C PHE A 359 -5.95 -13.23 22.97
N ALA A 360 -6.49 -13.02 21.78
CA ALA A 360 -5.72 -13.09 20.54
C ALA A 360 -4.83 -11.84 20.39
N PRO A 361 -3.66 -11.97 19.74
CA PRO A 361 -2.71 -10.86 19.57
C PRO A 361 -3.33 -9.68 18.81
N ARG A 362 -3.04 -8.45 19.25
CA ARG A 362 -3.48 -7.20 18.63
C ARG A 362 -2.28 -6.24 18.46
N PRO A 363 -1.95 -5.78 17.25
CA PRO A 363 -2.43 -6.31 15.97
C PRO A 363 -2.04 -7.79 15.81
N ILE A 364 -2.45 -8.42 14.72
CA ILE A 364 -1.93 -9.75 14.38
C ILE A 364 -0.38 -9.70 14.24
N PRO A 365 0.35 -10.78 14.56
CA PRO A 365 1.81 -10.74 14.70
C PRO A 365 2.57 -10.28 13.45
N SER A 366 2.12 -10.66 12.26
CA SER A 366 2.70 -10.25 10.97
C SER A 366 2.79 -8.72 10.78
N VAL A 367 1.85 -7.95 11.33
CA VAL A 367 1.89 -6.48 11.25
C VAL A 367 3.10 -5.94 12.01
N LEU A 368 3.33 -6.42 13.23
CA LEU A 368 4.50 -6.01 14.00
C LEU A 368 5.79 -6.61 13.45
N TYR A 369 5.76 -7.82 12.90
CA TYR A 369 6.90 -8.39 12.20
C TYR A 369 7.33 -7.48 11.03
N PHE A 370 6.38 -7.08 10.16
CA PHE A 370 6.62 -6.13 9.08
C PHE A 370 7.18 -4.79 9.60
N TYR A 371 6.54 -4.17 10.60
CA TYR A 371 6.98 -2.88 11.12
C TYR A 371 8.38 -2.94 11.74
N ARG A 372 8.66 -3.97 12.54
CA ARG A 372 9.93 -4.09 13.24
C ARG A 372 11.07 -4.48 12.31
N ARG A 373 10.80 -5.36 11.33
CA ARG A 373 11.78 -5.80 10.33
C ARG A 373 12.29 -4.66 9.47
N TYR A 374 11.38 -3.79 8.99
CA TYR A 374 11.74 -2.79 7.99
C TYR A 374 11.91 -1.36 8.52
N PHE A 375 11.22 -1.01 9.61
CA PHE A 375 11.23 0.37 10.16
C PHE A 375 11.85 0.44 11.56
N GLY A 376 12.14 -0.70 12.18
CA GLY A 376 12.69 -0.81 13.52
C GLY A 376 11.66 -0.62 14.64
N ASN A 377 12.08 -0.98 15.86
CA ASN A 377 11.20 -1.02 17.04
C ASN A 377 10.60 0.35 17.39
N LYS A 378 11.34 1.45 17.16
CA LYS A 378 10.87 2.81 17.48
C LYS A 378 9.67 3.20 16.59
N ALA A 379 9.76 2.92 15.29
CA ALA A 379 8.67 3.16 14.36
C ALA A 379 7.46 2.28 14.66
N ALA A 380 7.68 1.00 14.96
CA ALA A 380 6.63 0.06 15.35
C ALA A 380 5.86 0.54 16.60
N LYS A 381 6.57 1.07 17.61
CA LYS A 381 5.94 1.67 18.81
C LYS A 381 5.08 2.88 18.45
N PHE A 382 5.56 3.81 17.63
CA PHE A 382 4.73 4.94 17.18
C PHE A 382 3.51 4.48 16.39
N ALA A 383 3.65 3.46 15.54
CA ALA A 383 2.53 2.87 14.83
C ALA A 383 1.48 2.31 15.80
N LEU A 384 1.89 1.57 16.83
CA LEU A 384 0.99 1.06 17.87
C LEU A 384 0.29 2.19 18.63
N CYS A 385 1.01 3.21 19.08
CA CYS A 385 0.44 4.37 19.77
C CYS A 385 -0.61 5.08 18.91
N ARG A 386 -0.45 5.06 17.58
CA ARG A 386 -1.39 5.66 16.65
C ARG A 386 -2.62 4.79 16.39
N THR A 387 -2.45 3.48 16.22
CA THR A 387 -3.50 2.60 15.69
C THR A 387 -4.28 1.85 16.76
N VAL A 388 -3.63 1.40 17.85
CA VAL A 388 -4.27 0.55 18.87
C VAL A 388 -5.39 1.27 19.62
N PRO A 389 -5.25 2.54 20.08
CA PRO A 389 -6.35 3.24 20.74
C PRO A 389 -7.59 3.33 19.84
N LEU A 390 -7.38 3.55 18.54
CA LEU A 390 -8.45 3.63 17.54
C LEU A 390 -9.06 2.27 17.19
N SER A 391 -8.43 1.16 17.54
CA SER A 391 -8.92 -0.17 17.18
C SER A 391 -9.93 -0.74 18.19
N VAL A 392 -9.98 -0.21 19.41
CA VAL A 392 -10.91 -0.67 20.46
C VAL A 392 -12.37 -0.50 20.04
N MET A 393 -12.71 0.62 19.40
CA MET A 393 -14.08 0.89 18.99
C MET A 393 -14.34 0.47 17.53
N PRO A 394 -15.41 -0.31 17.24
CA PRO A 394 -15.82 -0.70 15.89
C PRO A 394 -16.06 0.50 14.95
N TYR A 395 -15.81 0.32 13.65
CA TYR A 395 -15.88 1.41 12.66
C TYR A 395 -17.29 2.00 12.54
N GLN A 396 -18.33 1.15 12.60
CA GLN A 396 -19.73 1.56 12.53
C GLN A 396 -20.14 2.57 13.62
N PHE A 397 -19.49 2.51 14.79
CA PHE A 397 -19.78 3.41 15.91
C PHE A 397 -18.93 4.68 15.91
N LYS A 398 -17.90 4.76 15.04
CA LYS A 398 -17.03 5.96 14.93
C LYS A 398 -17.74 7.19 14.37
N LYS A 399 -18.93 7.05 13.79
CA LYS A 399 -19.72 8.18 13.30
C LYS A 399 -20.65 8.79 14.37
N ASN A 400 -20.90 8.09 15.48
CA ASN A 400 -21.84 8.51 16.51
C ASN A 400 -21.06 9.12 17.70
N LYS A 401 -21.30 10.43 17.98
CA LYS A 401 -20.57 11.20 19.00
C LYS A 401 -20.75 10.65 20.43
N PRO A 402 -21.97 10.34 20.91
CA PRO A 402 -22.16 9.61 22.16
C PRO A 402 -21.40 8.28 22.24
N MET A 403 -21.45 7.48 21.17
CA MET A 403 -20.74 6.20 21.12
C MET A 403 -19.21 6.37 21.14
N LEU A 404 -18.68 7.46 20.59
CA LEU A 404 -17.26 7.81 20.70
C LEU A 404 -16.84 8.06 22.15
N VAL A 405 -17.66 8.75 22.95
CA VAL A 405 -17.39 8.99 24.38
C VAL A 405 -17.43 7.69 25.16
N LEU A 406 -18.49 6.88 24.96
CA LEU A 406 -18.60 5.56 25.56
C LEU A 406 -17.43 4.64 25.16
N GLY A 407 -17.05 4.67 23.87
CA GLY A 407 -15.89 3.95 23.35
C GLY A 407 -14.58 4.40 24.01
N GLY A 408 -14.43 5.68 24.32
CA GLY A 408 -13.31 6.21 25.09
C GLY A 408 -13.24 5.63 26.50
N LEU A 409 -14.37 5.62 27.23
CA LEU A 409 -14.46 5.03 28.58
C LEU A 409 -14.18 3.52 28.56
N LEU A 410 -14.79 2.79 27.61
CA LEU A 410 -14.54 1.36 27.41
C LEU A 410 -13.08 1.08 27.04
N SER A 411 -12.41 2.00 26.34
CA SER A 411 -10.98 1.84 26.02
C SER A 411 -10.08 1.89 27.24
N VAL A 412 -10.45 2.66 28.26
CA VAL A 412 -9.74 2.66 29.55
C VAL A 412 -10.00 1.35 30.30
N LEU A 413 -11.26 0.90 30.36
CA LEU A 413 -11.62 -0.36 31.02
C LEU A 413 -10.94 -1.58 30.37
N LEU A 414 -10.90 -1.61 29.04
CA LEU A 414 -10.28 -2.71 28.27
C LEU A 414 -8.77 -2.57 28.14
N MET A 415 -8.16 -1.50 28.69
CA MET A 415 -6.73 -1.21 28.52
C MET A 415 -5.82 -2.36 28.99
N PRO A 416 -6.05 -3.01 30.16
CA PRO A 416 -5.21 -4.14 30.59
C PRO A 416 -5.22 -5.30 29.57
N ILE A 417 -6.39 -5.61 29.01
CA ILE A 417 -6.55 -6.66 28.00
C ILE A 417 -5.85 -6.25 26.71
N VAL A 418 -6.04 -5.02 26.25
CA VAL A 418 -5.39 -4.50 25.04
C VAL A 418 -3.87 -4.51 25.19
N VAL A 419 -3.33 -4.11 26.35
CA VAL A 419 -1.89 -4.18 26.64
C VAL A 419 -1.39 -5.62 26.57
N PHE A 420 -2.09 -6.57 27.19
CA PHE A 420 -1.76 -7.99 27.08
C PHE A 420 -1.75 -8.48 25.62
N GLN A 421 -2.77 -8.12 24.82
CA GLN A 421 -2.85 -8.48 23.41
C GLN A 421 -1.68 -7.90 22.59
N VAL A 422 -1.27 -6.66 22.88
CA VAL A 422 -0.12 -6.00 22.25
C VAL A 422 1.19 -6.66 22.65
N LEU A 423 1.40 -6.97 23.92
CA LEU A 423 2.60 -7.67 24.41
C LEU A 423 2.71 -9.08 23.81
N LYS A 424 1.58 -9.80 23.71
CA LYS A 424 1.52 -11.10 23.04
C LYS A 424 1.88 -10.98 21.56
N SER A 425 1.33 -10.00 20.85
CA SER A 425 1.67 -9.73 19.45
C SER A 425 3.15 -9.40 19.29
N TRP A 426 3.69 -8.55 20.16
CA TRP A 426 5.10 -8.17 20.17
C TRP A 426 6.00 -9.39 20.34
N ARG A 427 5.71 -10.28 21.30
CA ARG A 427 6.46 -11.53 21.51
C ARG A 427 6.41 -12.43 20.28
N LEU A 428 5.22 -12.65 19.71
CA LEU A 428 5.04 -13.50 18.52
C LEU A 428 5.73 -12.92 17.28
N SER A 429 5.72 -11.59 17.12
CA SER A 429 6.51 -10.94 16.07
C SER A 429 8.02 -11.07 16.30
N GLY A 430 8.47 -11.17 17.56
CA GLY A 430 9.85 -11.47 17.92
C GLY A 430 10.26 -12.84 17.38
N LYS A 431 9.46 -13.88 17.66
CA LYS A 431 9.70 -15.22 17.11
C LYS A 431 9.81 -15.22 15.58
N LYS A 432 8.93 -14.50 14.88
CA LYS A 432 9.01 -14.36 13.41
C LYS A 432 10.29 -13.66 12.94
N LEU A 433 10.79 -12.70 13.70
CA LEU A 433 12.08 -12.06 13.39
C LEU A 433 13.23 -13.03 13.58
N ASP A 434 13.19 -13.84 14.66
CA ASP A 434 14.21 -14.84 14.97
C ASP A 434 14.23 -15.98 13.92
N GLU A 435 13.05 -16.43 13.47
CA GLU A 435 12.87 -17.41 12.39
C GLU A 435 13.33 -16.87 11.03
N GLY A 436 13.35 -15.55 10.83
CA GLY A 436 13.68 -14.92 9.57
C GLY A 436 12.55 -14.95 8.53
N ALA A 437 12.86 -14.43 7.34
CA ALA A 437 11.90 -14.45 6.22
C ALA A 437 11.90 -15.81 5.53
N MET A 438 10.73 -16.24 5.09
CA MET A 438 10.53 -17.44 4.29
C MET A 438 10.31 -17.01 2.82
N ILE A 439 11.35 -16.41 2.23
CA ILE A 439 11.37 -15.93 0.85
C ILE A 439 12.21 -16.88 0.01
N GLU A 440 11.57 -17.53 -0.95
CA GLU A 440 12.25 -18.39 -1.93
C GLU A 440 12.75 -17.56 -3.13
N ARG A 441 13.81 -18.03 -3.79
CA ARG A 441 14.35 -17.42 -5.01
C ARG A 441 13.69 -18.02 -6.25
N VAL A 442 13.72 -17.25 -7.33
CA VAL A 442 13.33 -17.68 -8.67
C VAL A 442 14.55 -17.49 -9.56
N ASP A 443 14.90 -18.51 -10.32
CA ASP A 443 16.03 -18.51 -11.25
C ASP A 443 15.72 -17.72 -12.54
#